data_AF-A0A6M0AV48-F1
#
_entry.id   AF-A0A6M0AV48-F1
#
_cell.length_a   1.000
_cell.length_b   1.000
_cell.length_c   1.000
_cell.angle_alpha   90.00
_cell.angle_beta   90.00
_cell.angle_gamma   90.00
#
_symmetry.space_group_name_H-M   'P 1'
#
loop_
_entity.id
_entity.type
_entity.pdbx_description
1 polymer ?
#
loop_
_entity_poly.entity_id
_entity_poly.type
_entity_poly.pdbx_seq_one_letter_code
_entity_poly.pdbx_strand_id
1 'polypeptide(L)'
;CGVASMVMVLNALSIQAPEAPEFRTNRFTQKNVLNAKTEQVRMAEVIARRGMTLEQLAGLLETYPVRAEVYHGGDLTLDQFRNIVVKNLQEAENFVLVNYLRKAIAQKTGGHISPIAAYNKEADRFLILDVSRYKYPPVWVKAEELWQAMATKDSESKKTRGFVLVSTR
;
A
#
# COMPACT_ATOMS: atom_id res chain seq x y z
N CYS A 1 6.82 6.49 -1.61
CA CYS A 1 5.38 6.17 -1.46
C CYS A 1 5.20 4.93 -0.59
N GLY A 2 5.70 3.75 -0.98
CA GLY A 2 5.57 2.52 -0.19
C GLY A 2 5.93 2.65 1.30
N VAL A 3 7.09 3.24 1.61
CA VAL A 3 7.53 3.49 3.01
C VAL A 3 6.52 4.30 3.82
N ALA A 4 5.98 5.39 3.25
CA ALA A 4 4.96 6.20 3.91
C ALA A 4 3.67 5.41 4.17
N SER A 5 3.25 4.61 3.19
CA SER A 5 2.06 3.77 3.30
C SER A 5 2.21 2.69 4.37
N MET A 6 3.39 2.07 4.47
CA MET A 6 3.71 1.13 5.55
C MET A 6 3.63 1.81 6.92
N VAL A 7 4.23 3.00 7.07
CA VAL A 7 4.20 3.76 8.33
C VAL A 7 2.77 4.06 8.78
N MET A 8 1.88 4.41 7.85
CA MET A 8 0.47 4.64 8.17
C MET A 8 -0.18 3.38 8.75
N VAL A 9 -0.02 2.25 8.06
CA VAL A 9 -0.65 0.99 8.45
C VAL A 9 -0.06 0.40 9.74
N LEU A 10 1.27 0.36 9.88
CA LEU A 10 1.91 -0.18 11.08
C LEU A 10 1.55 0.62 12.35
N ASN A 11 1.46 1.95 12.22
CA ASN A 11 0.99 2.78 13.34
C ASN A 11 -0.52 2.59 13.61
N ALA A 12 -1.34 2.41 12.58
CA ALA A 12 -2.79 2.19 12.75
C ALA A 12 -3.10 0.83 13.38
N LEU A 13 -2.25 -0.18 13.13
CA LEU A 13 -2.26 -1.48 13.79
C LEU A 13 -1.63 -1.47 15.18
N SER A 14 -1.18 -0.31 15.68
CA SER A 14 -0.51 -0.18 16.98
C SER A 14 0.68 -1.13 17.17
N ILE A 15 1.40 -1.45 16.09
CA ILE A 15 2.60 -2.28 16.16
C ILE A 15 3.68 -1.57 16.99
N GLN A 16 4.36 -2.31 17.86
CA GLN A 16 5.42 -1.77 18.69
C GLN A 16 6.50 -1.09 17.84
N ALA A 17 6.60 0.22 17.99
CA ALA A 17 7.50 1.06 17.21
C ALA A 17 8.78 1.40 18.00
N PRO A 18 9.89 1.70 17.30
CA PRO A 18 11.06 2.30 17.93
C PRO A 18 10.75 3.72 18.43
N GLU A 19 11.64 4.24 19.27
CA GLU A 19 11.57 5.64 19.70
C GLU A 19 11.67 6.59 18.50
N ALA A 20 10.82 7.61 18.48
CA ALA A 20 10.90 8.73 17.56
C ALA A 20 11.17 10.01 18.38
N PRO A 21 12.44 10.39 18.59
CA PRO A 21 12.81 11.51 19.46
C PRO A 21 12.13 12.82 19.07
N GLU A 22 11.87 13.05 17.78
CA GLU A 22 11.17 14.24 17.29
C GLU A 22 9.73 14.37 17.83
N PHE A 23 9.11 13.26 18.25
CA PHE A 23 7.76 13.22 18.79
C PHE A 23 7.73 12.85 20.27
N ARG A 24 8.88 12.55 20.89
CA ARG A 24 9.00 12.11 22.29
C ARG A 24 8.05 10.94 22.62
N THR A 25 7.91 10.01 21.68
CA THR A 25 7.07 8.81 21.81
C THR A 25 7.59 7.70 20.89
N ASN A 26 7.18 6.46 21.14
CA ASN A 26 7.38 5.35 20.21
C ASN A 26 6.41 5.49 19.04
N ARG A 27 6.94 5.65 17.83
CA ARG A 27 6.12 5.75 16.61
C ARG A 27 6.93 5.42 15.37
N PHE A 28 6.31 4.71 14.42
CA PHE A 28 6.93 4.55 13.11
C PHE A 28 6.92 5.88 12.37
N THR A 29 8.05 6.19 11.77
CA THR A 29 8.29 7.30 10.86
C THR A 29 8.98 6.77 9.61
N GLN A 30 8.98 7.55 8.54
CA GLN A 30 9.71 7.15 7.33
C GLN A 30 11.24 7.05 7.55
N LYS A 31 11.76 7.57 8.67
CA LYS A 31 13.18 7.52 9.03
C LYS A 31 13.56 6.26 9.82
N ASN A 32 12.62 5.65 10.53
CA ASN A 32 12.91 4.53 11.46
C ASN A 32 12.22 3.21 11.08
N VAL A 33 11.29 3.22 10.11
CA VAL A 33 10.59 2.00 9.65
C VAL A 33 11.45 1.08 8.79
N LEU A 34 12.56 1.59 8.25
CA LEU A 34 13.56 0.75 7.58
C LEU A 34 14.70 0.49 8.56
N ASN A 35 15.08 -0.78 8.70
CA ASN A 35 16.06 -1.30 9.65
C ASN A 35 16.82 -2.50 9.05
N ALA A 36 17.69 -3.13 9.84
CA ALA A 36 18.53 -4.25 9.40
C ALA A 36 17.73 -5.45 8.84
N LYS A 37 16.51 -5.73 9.32
CA LYS A 37 15.65 -6.80 8.79
C LYS A 37 15.06 -6.41 7.44
N THR A 38 14.57 -5.16 7.30
CA THR A 38 14.02 -4.69 6.02
C THR A 38 15.08 -4.59 4.93
N GLU A 39 16.33 -4.29 5.29
CA GLU A 39 17.48 -4.26 4.36
C GLU A 39 17.71 -5.62 3.68
N GLN A 40 17.38 -6.74 4.35
CA GLN A 40 17.47 -8.08 3.75
C GLN A 40 16.43 -8.32 2.66
N VAL A 41 15.32 -7.58 2.68
CA VAL A 41 14.27 -7.66 1.65
C VAL A 41 14.60 -6.71 0.49
N ARG A 42 14.90 -5.46 0.81
CA ARG A 42 15.32 -4.45 -0.17
C ARG A 42 16.04 -3.30 0.52
N MET A 43 17.21 -2.98 0.01
CA MET A 43 18.04 -1.91 0.58
C MET A 43 17.36 -0.54 0.54
N ALA A 44 17.49 0.25 1.60
CA ALA A 44 16.88 1.58 1.68
C ALA A 44 17.34 2.52 0.55
N GLU A 45 18.61 2.45 0.13
CA GLU A 45 19.13 3.24 -0.99
C GLU A 45 18.43 2.89 -2.31
N VAL A 46 18.16 1.60 -2.54
CA VAL A 46 17.44 1.14 -3.73
C VAL A 46 15.96 1.56 -3.66
N ILE A 47 15.34 1.48 -2.47
CA ILE A 47 13.98 2.00 -2.25
C ILE A 47 13.90 3.50 -2.56
N ALA A 48 14.88 4.28 -2.11
CA ALA A 48 14.91 5.73 -2.33
C ALA A 48 14.98 6.11 -3.81
N ARG A 49 15.70 5.33 -4.63
CA ARG A 49 15.87 5.61 -6.08
C ARG A 49 14.78 4.98 -6.96
N ARG A 50 14.32 3.77 -6.62
CA ARG A 50 13.48 2.94 -7.50
C ARG A 50 12.12 2.57 -6.91
N GLY A 51 11.85 2.91 -5.64
CA GLY A 51 10.67 2.44 -4.94
C GLY A 51 10.76 0.93 -4.65
N MET A 52 9.61 0.27 -4.59
CA MET A 52 9.48 -1.16 -4.28
C MET A 52 8.33 -1.76 -5.10
N THR A 53 8.41 -3.04 -5.41
CA THR A 53 7.35 -3.81 -6.05
C THR A 53 6.28 -4.24 -5.03
N LEU A 54 5.14 -4.77 -5.50
CA LEU A 54 4.08 -5.29 -4.63
C LEU A 54 4.58 -6.38 -3.65
N GLU A 55 5.36 -7.34 -4.17
CA GLU A 55 5.92 -8.44 -3.38
C GLU A 55 6.95 -7.94 -2.35
N GLN A 56 7.76 -6.94 -2.73
CA GLN A 56 8.71 -6.31 -1.81
C GLN A 56 7.99 -5.51 -0.73
N LEU A 57 6.87 -4.84 -1.05
CA LEU A 57 6.05 -4.18 -0.04
C LEU A 57 5.57 -5.18 1.03
N ALA A 58 5.03 -6.33 0.60
CA ALA A 58 4.61 -7.37 1.54
C ALA A 58 5.78 -7.96 2.31
N GLY A 59 6.90 -8.29 1.64
CA GLY A 59 8.11 -8.78 2.29
C GLY A 59 8.66 -7.82 3.35
N LEU A 60 8.62 -6.51 3.08
CA LEU A 60 9.03 -5.47 4.05
C LEU A 60 8.07 -5.41 5.24
N LEU A 61 6.75 -5.50 5.02
CA LEU A 61 5.75 -5.56 6.08
C LEU A 61 5.93 -6.81 6.97
N GLU A 62 6.17 -7.98 6.37
CA GLU A 62 6.37 -9.26 7.07
C GLU A 62 7.64 -9.32 7.93
N THR A 63 8.50 -8.30 7.88
CA THR A 63 9.59 -8.14 8.87
C THR A 63 9.11 -7.66 10.25
N TYR A 64 7.87 -7.17 10.31
CA TYR A 64 7.13 -6.77 11.51
C TYR A 64 6.12 -7.87 11.90
N PRO A 65 5.57 -7.87 13.13
CA PRO A 65 4.58 -8.86 13.58
C PRO A 65 3.19 -8.62 12.97
N VAL A 66 3.11 -8.58 11.65
CA VAL A 66 1.89 -8.43 10.85
C VAL A 66 1.80 -9.57 9.84
N ARG A 67 0.60 -9.81 9.32
CA ARG A 67 0.36 -10.64 8.15
C ARG A 67 0.10 -9.73 6.96
N ALA A 68 0.74 -10.00 5.82
CA ALA A 68 0.63 -9.25 4.58
C ALA A 68 0.27 -10.19 3.42
N GLU A 69 -1.00 -10.20 3.03
CA GLU A 69 -1.51 -11.07 1.98
C GLU A 69 -1.55 -10.36 0.64
N VAL A 70 -0.81 -10.89 -0.35
CA VAL A 70 -0.63 -10.27 -1.66
C VAL A 70 -1.68 -10.76 -2.65
N TYR A 71 -2.31 -9.81 -3.33
CA TYR A 71 -3.25 -10.06 -4.42
C TYR A 71 -2.78 -9.33 -5.68
N HIS A 72 -2.38 -10.10 -6.68
CA HIS A 72 -2.02 -9.56 -7.99
C HIS A 72 -3.27 -9.20 -8.79
N GLY A 73 -3.34 -7.97 -9.29
CA GLY A 73 -4.53 -7.44 -9.98
C GLY A 73 -4.83 -8.16 -11.30
N GLY A 74 -3.83 -8.79 -11.93
CA GLY A 74 -4.02 -9.60 -13.13
C GLY A 74 -4.65 -10.97 -12.87
N ASP A 75 -4.68 -11.42 -11.62
CA ASP A 75 -5.16 -12.75 -11.24
C ASP A 75 -6.61 -12.69 -10.70
N LEU A 76 -7.22 -11.50 -10.69
CA LEU A 76 -8.54 -11.25 -10.13
C LEU A 76 -9.46 -10.61 -11.17
N THR A 77 -10.74 -10.96 -11.10
CA THR A 77 -11.80 -10.17 -11.73
C THR A 77 -12.08 -8.88 -10.94
N LEU A 78 -12.73 -7.90 -11.57
CA LEU A 78 -13.18 -6.68 -10.90
C LEU A 78 -14.07 -7.00 -9.68
N ASP A 79 -14.97 -7.96 -9.80
CA ASP A 79 -15.88 -8.34 -8.71
C ASP A 79 -15.14 -9.00 -7.55
N GLN A 80 -14.15 -9.86 -7.82
CA GLN A 80 -13.30 -10.43 -6.79
C GLN A 80 -12.52 -9.34 -6.04
N PHE A 81 -11.87 -8.43 -6.78
CA PHE A 81 -11.18 -7.29 -6.19
C PHE A 81 -12.11 -6.46 -5.29
N ARG A 82 -13.28 -6.08 -5.80
CA ARG A 82 -14.27 -5.29 -5.06
C ARG A 82 -14.69 -6.01 -3.78
N ASN A 83 -15.08 -7.28 -3.88
CA ASN A 83 -15.59 -8.05 -2.74
C ASN A 83 -14.53 -8.25 -1.66
N ILE A 84 -13.29 -8.57 -2.04
CA ILE A 84 -12.18 -8.77 -1.10
C ILE A 84 -11.89 -7.47 -0.35
N VAL A 85 -11.71 -6.35 -1.07
CA VAL A 85 -11.34 -5.07 -0.45
C VAL A 85 -12.49 -4.48 0.37
N VAL A 86 -13.74 -4.57 -0.10
CA VAL A 86 -14.90 -4.08 0.67
C VAL A 86 -15.08 -4.87 1.95
N LYS A 87 -14.92 -6.20 1.92
CA LYS A 87 -14.97 -7.02 3.14
C LYS A 87 -13.87 -6.60 4.12
N ASN A 88 -12.64 -6.41 3.64
CA ASN A 88 -11.52 -5.98 4.46
C ASN A 88 -11.77 -4.62 5.15
N LEU A 89 -12.32 -3.65 4.42
CA LEU A 89 -12.64 -2.31 4.95
C LEU A 89 -13.72 -2.30 6.04
N GLN A 90 -14.43 -3.42 6.23
CA GLN A 90 -15.43 -3.59 7.30
C GLN A 90 -14.85 -4.27 8.55
N GLU A 91 -13.62 -4.81 8.47
CA GLU A 91 -12.94 -5.47 9.57
C GLU A 91 -12.04 -4.46 10.29
N ALA A 92 -12.15 -4.39 11.62
CA ALA A 92 -11.23 -3.61 12.42
C ALA A 92 -9.81 -4.22 12.32
N GLU A 93 -8.79 -3.37 12.47
CA GLU A 93 -7.38 -3.81 12.48
C GLU A 93 -6.95 -4.57 11.22
N ASN A 94 -7.61 -4.28 10.10
CA ASN A 94 -7.28 -4.80 8.79
C ASN A 94 -7.23 -3.63 7.79
N PHE A 95 -6.15 -3.55 7.01
CA PHE A 95 -5.89 -2.41 6.14
C PHE A 95 -5.49 -2.87 4.74
N VAL A 96 -5.80 -2.02 3.75
CA VAL A 96 -5.46 -2.30 2.35
C VAL A 96 -4.44 -1.30 1.85
N LEU A 97 -3.32 -1.80 1.33
CA LEU A 97 -2.35 -1.02 0.56
C LEU A 97 -2.46 -1.38 -0.92
N VAL A 98 -2.72 -0.40 -1.78
CA VAL A 98 -2.82 -0.63 -3.23
C VAL A 98 -1.55 -0.18 -3.94
N ASN A 99 -1.04 -1.01 -4.85
CA ASN A 99 -0.02 -0.69 -5.82
C ASN A 99 -0.65 -0.58 -7.22
N TYR A 100 -0.58 0.59 -7.85
CA TYR A 100 -1.29 0.84 -9.10
C TYR A 100 -0.48 1.75 -10.04
N LEU A 101 -0.79 1.71 -11.33
CA LEU A 101 -0.23 2.64 -12.30
C LEU A 101 -1.06 3.93 -12.37
N ARG A 102 -0.48 5.06 -11.98
CA ARG A 102 -1.19 6.36 -11.97
C ARG A 102 -1.77 6.77 -13.32
N LYS A 103 -1.08 6.45 -14.42
CA LYS A 103 -1.52 6.80 -15.78
C LYS A 103 -2.89 6.19 -16.10
N ALA A 104 -3.21 5.02 -15.55
CA ALA A 104 -4.49 4.35 -15.78
C ALA A 104 -5.67 5.04 -15.09
N ILE A 105 -5.42 5.96 -14.14
CA ILE A 105 -6.47 6.71 -13.43
C ILE A 105 -6.38 8.23 -13.71
N ALA A 106 -5.91 8.58 -14.92
CA ALA A 106 -5.73 9.96 -15.39
C ALA A 106 -4.79 10.83 -14.53
N GLN A 107 -3.88 10.22 -13.76
CA GLN A 107 -2.82 10.93 -13.04
C GLN A 107 -1.48 10.87 -13.80
N LYS A 108 -0.54 11.78 -13.48
CA LYS A 108 0.85 11.76 -13.99
C LYS A 108 1.49 10.37 -13.82
N THR A 109 2.36 10.02 -14.77
CA THR A 109 2.97 8.69 -14.95
C THR A 109 3.65 8.09 -13.71
N GLY A 110 3.83 6.76 -13.74
CA GLY A 110 4.58 5.98 -12.75
C GLY A 110 3.70 5.05 -11.90
N GLY A 111 4.33 4.00 -11.37
CA GLY A 111 3.71 3.17 -10.33
C GLY A 111 3.63 3.93 -9.00
N HIS A 112 2.61 3.67 -8.21
CA HIS A 112 2.41 4.30 -6.91
C HIS A 112 1.86 3.30 -5.88
N ILE A 113 2.05 3.60 -4.60
CA ILE A 113 1.55 2.80 -3.48
C ILE A 113 0.89 3.74 -2.47
N SER A 114 -0.32 3.45 -2.03
CA SER A 114 -1.04 4.22 -0.99
C SER A 114 -2.12 3.36 -0.31
N PRO A 115 -2.56 3.70 0.90
CA PRO A 115 -3.69 3.03 1.54
C PRO A 115 -5.02 3.30 0.83
N ILE A 116 -5.92 2.32 0.85
CA ILE A 116 -7.35 2.52 0.61
C ILE A 116 -8.02 2.69 1.97
N ALA A 117 -8.83 3.74 2.12
CA ALA A 117 -9.47 4.08 3.40
C ALA A 117 -10.97 3.85 3.45
N ALA A 118 -11.65 3.86 2.29
CA ALA A 118 -13.10 3.72 2.25
C ALA A 118 -13.55 3.23 0.88
N TYR A 119 -14.77 2.70 0.87
CA TYR A 119 -15.52 2.38 -0.33
C TYR A 119 -16.90 3.05 -0.28
N ASN A 120 -17.28 3.74 -1.34
CA ASN A 120 -18.60 4.28 -1.53
C ASN A 120 -19.37 3.36 -2.50
N LYS A 121 -20.39 2.68 -1.97
CA LYS A 121 -21.17 1.68 -2.72
C LYS A 121 -22.01 2.29 -3.84
N GLU A 122 -22.62 3.46 -3.61
CA GLU A 122 -23.50 4.11 -4.58
C GLU A 122 -22.74 4.56 -5.83
N ALA A 123 -21.55 5.12 -5.64
CA ALA A 123 -20.70 5.61 -6.72
C ALA A 123 -19.72 4.56 -7.27
N ASP A 124 -19.65 3.37 -6.67
CA ASP A 124 -18.63 2.33 -6.91
C ASP A 124 -17.20 2.88 -6.91
N ARG A 125 -16.82 3.58 -5.83
CA ARG A 125 -15.51 4.25 -5.70
C ARG A 125 -14.74 3.87 -4.45
N PHE A 126 -13.43 3.75 -4.59
CA PHE A 126 -12.49 3.63 -3.48
C PHE A 126 -11.81 4.97 -3.18
N LEU A 127 -11.66 5.30 -1.90
CA LEU A 127 -10.88 6.44 -1.45
C LEU A 127 -9.42 6.03 -1.25
N ILE A 128 -8.52 6.58 -2.06
CA ILE A 128 -7.07 6.40 -1.90
C ILE A 128 -6.52 7.57 -1.08
N LEU A 129 -5.84 7.26 0.03
CA LEU A 129 -5.10 8.24 0.83
C LEU A 129 -3.71 8.48 0.21
N ASP A 130 -3.66 9.27 -0.87
CA ASP A 130 -2.43 9.46 -1.63
C ASP A 130 -1.31 10.09 -0.78
N VAL A 131 -0.24 9.32 -0.55
CA VAL A 131 0.91 9.76 0.27
C VAL A 131 1.79 10.81 -0.43
N SER A 132 1.63 11.04 -1.74
CA SER A 132 2.24 12.17 -2.47
C SER A 132 1.43 13.46 -2.25
N ARG A 133 1.23 13.85 -0.99
CA ARG A 133 0.36 14.97 -0.59
C ARG A 133 0.76 16.33 -1.18
N TYR A 134 2.02 16.50 -1.57
CA TYR A 134 2.52 17.68 -2.28
C TYR A 134 2.06 17.76 -3.75
N LYS A 135 1.43 16.68 -4.27
CA LYS A 135 1.10 16.51 -5.69
C LYS A 135 -0.40 16.28 -5.92
N TYR A 136 -1.03 15.45 -5.09
CA TYR A 136 -2.46 15.14 -5.20
C TYR A 136 -3.11 15.08 -3.81
N PRO A 137 -4.38 15.50 -3.68
CA PRO A 137 -5.19 15.19 -2.51
C PRO A 137 -5.55 13.70 -2.47
N PRO A 138 -6.17 13.19 -1.39
CA PRO A 138 -6.91 11.94 -1.46
C PRO A 138 -7.92 11.96 -2.60
N VAL A 139 -8.11 10.82 -3.27
CA VAL A 139 -8.95 10.73 -4.48
C VAL A 139 -9.94 9.58 -4.38
N TRP A 140 -11.17 9.84 -4.84
CA TRP A 140 -12.19 8.81 -5.07
C TRP A 140 -12.10 8.29 -6.50
N VAL A 141 -11.55 7.09 -6.68
CA VAL A 141 -11.37 6.44 -7.98
C VAL A 141 -12.44 5.37 -8.20
N LYS A 142 -12.93 5.20 -9.43
CA LYS A 142 -13.88 4.12 -9.73
C LYS A 142 -13.21 2.77 -9.49
N ALA A 143 -13.96 1.79 -8.99
CA ALA A 143 -13.44 0.44 -8.74
C ALA A 143 -12.83 -0.18 -10.01
N GLU A 144 -13.50 0.00 -11.16
CA GLU A 144 -13.03 -0.49 -12.46
C GLU A 144 -11.69 0.16 -12.87
N GLU A 145 -11.58 1.48 -12.77
CA GLU A 145 -10.35 2.21 -13.11
C GLU A 145 -9.18 1.78 -12.22
N LEU A 146 -9.43 1.58 -10.92
CA LEU A 146 -8.41 1.10 -9.98
C LEU A 146 -8.00 -0.35 -10.26
N TRP A 147 -8.95 -1.23 -10.55
CA TRP A 147 -8.70 -2.61 -10.98
C TRP A 147 -7.83 -2.66 -12.24
N GLN A 148 -8.19 -1.92 -13.28
CA GLN A 148 -7.38 -1.80 -14.50
C GLN A 148 -5.97 -1.28 -14.19
N ALA A 149 -5.84 -0.30 -13.30
CA ALA A 149 -4.55 0.26 -12.89
C ALA A 149 -3.66 -0.75 -12.16
N MET A 150 -4.24 -1.66 -11.39
CA MET A 150 -3.53 -2.77 -10.73
C MET A 150 -3.19 -3.92 -11.68
N ALA A 151 -4.06 -4.21 -12.66
CA ALA A 151 -3.83 -5.25 -13.67
C ALA A 151 -2.71 -4.92 -14.68
N THR A 152 -2.00 -3.80 -14.50
CA THR A 152 -0.84 -3.42 -15.30
C THR A 152 0.43 -4.13 -14.83
N LYS A 153 1.29 -4.55 -15.77
CA LYS A 153 2.60 -5.13 -15.44
C LYS A 153 3.56 -4.08 -14.88
N ASP A 154 4.28 -4.43 -13.83
CA ASP A 154 5.43 -3.69 -13.33
C ASP A 154 6.68 -4.14 -14.10
N SER A 155 7.45 -3.18 -14.62
CA SER A 155 8.65 -3.46 -15.41
C SER A 155 9.78 -4.06 -14.58
N GLU A 156 9.80 -3.85 -13.25
CA GLU A 156 10.80 -4.41 -12.35
C GLU A 156 10.48 -5.86 -11.99
N SER A 157 9.27 -6.15 -11.50
CA SER A 157 8.90 -7.51 -11.07
C SER A 157 8.49 -8.42 -12.21
N LYS A 158 8.13 -7.86 -13.38
CA LYS A 158 7.47 -8.57 -14.50
C LYS A 158 6.11 -9.19 -14.18
N LYS A 159 5.60 -9.00 -12.95
CA LYS A 159 4.26 -9.37 -12.51
C LYS A 159 3.32 -8.17 -12.62
N THR A 160 2.02 -8.42 -12.53
CA THR A 160 1.04 -7.33 -12.38
C THR A 160 1.22 -6.66 -11.02
N ARG A 161 0.77 -5.41 -10.91
CA ARG A 161 0.60 -4.74 -9.62
C ARG A 161 -0.60 -5.36 -8.89
N GLY A 162 -1.21 -4.67 -7.93
CA GLY A 162 -2.21 -5.31 -7.07
C GLY A 162 -2.40 -4.60 -5.75
N PHE A 163 -2.82 -5.35 -4.73
CA PHE A 163 -2.97 -4.82 -3.38
C PHE A 163 -2.46 -5.83 -2.34
N VAL A 164 -2.24 -5.33 -1.13
CA VAL A 164 -1.84 -6.10 0.03
C VAL A 164 -2.85 -5.86 1.13
N LEU A 165 -3.40 -6.94 1.70
CA LEU A 165 -4.17 -6.89 2.94
C LEU A 165 -3.22 -7.03 4.11
N VAL A 166 -3.33 -6.17 5.11
CA VAL A 166 -2.40 -6.11 6.25
C VAL A 166 -3.17 -6.13 7.56
N SER A 167 -2.89 -7.11 8.40
CA SER A 167 -3.50 -7.31 9.72
C SER A 167 -2.43 -7.70 10.76
N THR A 168 -2.77 -7.66 12.04
CA THR A 168 -1.93 -8.25 13.10
C THR A 168 -1.86 -9.77 12.95
N ARG A 169 -0.73 -10.36 13.39
CA ARG A 169 -0.63 -11.83 13.55
C ARG A 169 -1.30 -12.32 14.81
#